data_AF-A0A960N3B8-F1
#
_entry.id   AF-A0A960N3B8-F1
#
_cell.length_a   1.000
_cell.length_b   1.000
_cell.length_c   1.000
_cell.angle_alpha   90.00
_cell.angle_beta   90.00
_cell.angle_gamma   90.00
#
_symmetry.space_group_name_H-M   'P 1'
#
loop_
_entity.id
_entity.type
_entity.pdbx_description
1 polymer ?
#
loop_
_entity_poly.entity_id
_entity_poly.type
_entity_poly.pdbx_seq_one_letter_code
_entity_poly.pdbx_strand_id
1 'polypeptide(L)'
;MRRPSTLDLRANPTFQISVAVLFAALNGEWSSVHAESTVSYLVADGFDYPVGKPNAAGYRKARGFYPNGHLGEDWNGDGGGNTDRGDPIYAIGHGVVVYSDDFKMGWGNVVIIRHAYREKNGQIAYIDSLYGHL
;
A
#
# COMPACT_ATOMS: atom_id res chain seq x y z
N MET A 1 -17.61 55.96 14.61
CA MET A 1 -16.37 55.17 14.82
C MET A 1 -16.61 54.08 15.87
N ARG A 2 -16.86 52.83 15.44
CA ARG A 2 -16.44 51.54 16.03
C ARG A 2 -17.24 50.39 15.37
N ARG A 3 -16.56 49.27 15.21
CA ARG A 3 -16.71 48.22 14.19
C ARG A 3 -17.84 47.21 14.48
N PRO A 4 -18.28 46.43 13.47
CA PRO A 4 -19.29 45.39 13.59
C PRO A 4 -18.78 44.16 14.36
N SER A 5 -19.76 43.41 14.88
CA SER A 5 -19.65 42.12 15.57
C SER A 5 -18.84 41.08 14.79
N THR A 6 -17.87 40.45 15.47
CA THR A 6 -17.17 39.25 15.04
C THR A 6 -18.12 38.06 14.96
N LEU A 7 -18.34 37.53 13.75
CA LEU A 7 -18.96 36.23 13.54
C LEU A 7 -17.93 35.15 13.91
N ASP A 8 -18.33 34.22 14.76
CA ASP A 8 -17.56 33.04 15.18
C ASP A 8 -17.46 32.04 14.02
N LEU A 9 -16.25 31.78 13.51
CA LEU A 9 -15.97 30.92 12.35
C LEU A 9 -15.51 29.52 12.76
N ARG A 10 -16.18 28.91 13.74
CA ARG A 10 -15.99 27.49 14.05
C ARG A 10 -17.31 26.72 14.04
N ALA A 11 -17.76 26.39 12.83
CA ALA A 11 -18.56 25.21 12.60
C ALA A 11 -18.43 24.76 11.14
N ASN A 12 -17.77 23.61 10.94
CA ASN A 12 -17.78 22.77 9.75
C ASN A 12 -17.53 23.40 8.37
N PRO A 13 -16.35 23.12 7.77
CA PRO A 13 -16.27 22.87 6.36
C PRO A 13 -16.12 21.37 6.17
N THR A 14 -17.23 20.67 5.98
CA THR A 14 -17.21 19.53 5.06
C THR A 14 -17.01 20.15 3.67
N PHE A 15 -15.78 20.60 3.37
CA PHE A 15 -15.44 21.09 2.04
C PHE A 15 -15.09 19.85 1.20
N GLN A 16 -16.14 19.13 0.81
CA GLN A 16 -16.07 18.31 -0.38
C GLN A 16 -15.86 19.28 -1.53
N ILE A 17 -14.62 19.39 -2.03
CA ILE A 17 -14.38 20.01 -3.33
C ILE A 17 -14.89 19.01 -4.36
N SER A 18 -16.20 19.01 -4.59
CA SER A 18 -16.75 18.48 -5.82
C SER A 18 -16.33 19.46 -6.92
N VAL A 19 -15.32 19.09 -7.70
CA VAL A 19 -14.92 19.83 -8.88
C VAL A 19 -16.13 19.88 -9.82
N ALA A 20 -16.79 21.03 -9.88
CA ALA A 20 -17.80 21.31 -10.88
C ALA A 20 -17.08 21.46 -12.23
N VAL A 21 -17.06 20.38 -13.03
CA VAL A 21 -16.67 20.46 -14.44
C VAL A 21 -17.86 21.05 -15.20
N LEU A 22 -17.92 22.38 -15.28
CA LEU A 22 -18.75 23.07 -16.25
C LEU A 22 -17.87 23.41 -17.46
N PHE A 23 -17.77 22.50 -18.42
CA PHE A 23 -17.20 22.78 -19.74
C PHE A 23 -18.07 22.21 -20.86
N ALA A 24 -18.19 23.00 -21.91
CA ALA A 24 -19.27 23.01 -22.88
C ALA A 24 -19.30 21.79 -23.81
N ALA A 25 -20.43 21.09 -23.82
CA ALA A 25 -20.80 20.19 -24.91
C ALA A 25 -21.35 21.02 -26.08
N LEU A 26 -20.47 21.51 -26.94
CA LEU A 26 -20.87 21.97 -28.28
C LEU A 26 -20.13 21.24 -29.42
N ASN A 27 -19.15 20.39 -29.13
CA ASN A 27 -18.39 19.65 -30.17
C ASN A 27 -18.24 18.13 -29.92
N GLY A 28 -19.07 17.52 -29.07
CA GLY A 28 -19.20 16.06 -29.03
C GLY A 28 -18.03 15.26 -28.43
N GLU A 29 -17.05 15.89 -27.80
CA GLU A 29 -15.97 15.17 -27.09
C GLU A 29 -16.33 14.98 -25.61
N TRP A 30 -16.97 13.85 -25.29
CA TRP A 30 -17.11 13.39 -23.91
C TRP A 30 -15.78 12.76 -23.48
N SER A 31 -14.86 13.58 -22.96
CA SER A 31 -13.67 13.06 -22.29
C SER A 31 -14.11 12.27 -21.06
N SER A 32 -13.80 10.97 -21.03
CA SER A 32 -13.99 10.12 -19.86
C SER A 32 -13.21 10.70 -18.69
N VAL A 33 -13.90 11.34 -17.75
CA VAL A 33 -13.31 11.73 -16.47
C VAL A 33 -12.95 10.43 -15.75
N HIS A 34 -11.66 10.10 -15.71
CA HIS A 34 -11.18 8.96 -14.91
C HIS A 34 -11.47 9.27 -13.44
N ALA A 35 -12.30 8.45 -12.81
CA ALA A 35 -12.55 8.54 -11.38
C ALA A 35 -11.25 8.21 -10.63
N GLU A 36 -10.69 9.20 -9.95
CA GLU A 36 -9.54 9.00 -9.08
C GLU A 36 -9.99 8.27 -7.81
N SER A 37 -9.54 7.03 -7.63
CA SER A 37 -9.76 6.28 -6.38
C SER A 37 -8.74 6.72 -5.34
N THR A 38 -9.19 7.43 -4.31
CA THR A 38 -8.35 7.84 -3.19
C THR A 38 -8.55 6.90 -1.99
N VAL A 39 -7.47 6.65 -1.25
CA VAL A 39 -7.48 5.81 -0.05
C VAL A 39 -6.63 6.46 1.04
N SER A 40 -7.14 6.43 2.28
CA SER A 40 -6.43 6.91 3.46
C SER A 40 -5.98 5.71 4.29
N TYR A 41 -4.70 5.65 4.63
CA TYR A 41 -4.11 4.62 5.48
C TYR A 41 -2.96 5.20 6.31
N LEU A 42 -2.55 4.49 7.35
CA LEU A 42 -1.45 4.93 8.21
C LEU A 42 -0.12 4.88 7.46
N VAL A 43 0.72 5.89 7.68
CA VAL A 43 2.13 5.86 7.25
C VAL A 43 2.83 4.75 8.04
N ALA A 44 3.64 3.93 7.37
CA ALA A 44 4.46 2.91 8.00
C ALA A 44 5.43 3.57 8.99
N ASP A 45 5.42 3.07 10.23
CA ASP A 45 6.28 3.47 11.34
C ASP A 45 7.50 2.53 11.50
N GLY A 46 7.54 1.46 10.72
CA GLY A 46 8.63 0.51 10.61
C GLY A 46 8.29 -0.60 9.63
N PHE A 47 9.26 -1.48 9.41
CA PHE A 47 9.07 -2.71 8.64
C PHE A 47 9.57 -3.90 9.46
N ASP A 48 8.82 -4.99 9.44
CA ASP A 48 9.14 -6.24 10.15
C ASP A 48 9.04 -7.43 9.20
N TYR A 49 9.50 -8.61 9.63
CA TYR A 49 9.46 -9.82 8.83
C TYR A 49 8.02 -10.25 8.51
N PRO A 50 7.79 -10.84 7.32
CA PRO A 50 6.45 -11.24 6.87
C PRO A 50 6.00 -12.60 7.43
N VAL A 51 6.86 -13.30 8.17
CA VAL A 51 6.64 -14.67 8.68
C VAL A 51 7.11 -14.79 10.13
N GLY A 52 6.69 -15.87 10.81
CA GLY A 52 7.26 -16.29 12.09
C GLY A 52 7.27 -15.21 13.17
N LYS A 53 6.13 -14.58 13.47
CA LYS A 53 6.10 -13.54 14.50
C LYS A 53 6.41 -14.13 15.89
N PRO A 54 7.20 -13.44 16.73
CA PRO A 54 8.00 -12.25 16.42
C PRO A 54 9.35 -12.59 15.76
N ASN A 55 9.89 -11.66 14.95
CA ASN A 55 11.27 -11.71 14.43
C ASN A 55 11.62 -12.92 13.53
N ALA A 56 10.70 -13.39 12.69
CA ALA A 56 10.89 -14.58 11.84
C ALA A 56 11.29 -15.85 12.61
N ALA A 57 10.82 -16.00 13.85
CA ALA A 57 11.06 -17.20 14.66
C ALA A 57 10.59 -18.47 13.92
N GLY A 58 11.49 -19.45 13.82
CA GLY A 58 11.25 -20.71 13.11
C GLY A 58 11.32 -20.61 11.59
N TYR A 59 11.78 -19.47 11.06
CA TYR A 59 11.96 -19.22 9.64
C TYR A 59 13.38 -18.76 9.32
N ARG A 60 13.81 -19.04 8.09
CA ARG A 60 15.08 -18.57 7.54
C ARG A 60 14.92 -18.07 6.12
N LYS A 61 15.81 -17.18 5.72
CA LYS A 61 16.03 -16.79 4.32
C LYS A 61 16.68 -17.95 3.57
N ALA A 62 15.88 -18.73 2.84
CA ALA A 62 16.35 -19.86 2.06
C ALA A 62 17.08 -19.41 0.79
N ARG A 63 16.65 -18.31 0.18
CA ARG A 63 17.30 -17.69 -0.98
C ARG A 63 17.24 -16.17 -0.88
N GLY A 64 18.37 -15.51 -1.17
CA GLY A 64 18.46 -14.05 -1.21
C GLY A 64 18.22 -13.45 -2.59
N PHE A 65 18.22 -12.12 -2.64
CA PHE A 65 18.17 -11.35 -3.88
C PHE A 65 19.45 -11.55 -4.71
N TYR A 66 19.29 -11.68 -6.03
CA TYR A 66 20.38 -11.53 -6.99
C TYR A 66 19.88 -10.90 -8.29
N PRO A 67 20.61 -9.88 -8.81
CA PRO A 67 20.19 -9.15 -10.00
C PRO A 67 20.08 -10.08 -11.21
N ASN A 68 19.08 -9.84 -12.06
CA ASN A 68 18.78 -10.64 -13.26
C ASN A 68 18.44 -12.12 -13.00
N GLY A 69 17.99 -12.49 -11.80
CA GLY A 69 17.43 -13.82 -11.62
C GLY A 69 16.47 -13.99 -10.44
N HIS A 70 16.81 -13.55 -9.22
CA HIS A 70 15.87 -13.59 -8.09
C HIS A 70 15.66 -12.20 -7.53
N LEU A 71 14.50 -11.65 -7.82
CA LEU A 71 14.16 -10.27 -7.51
C LEU A 71 13.49 -10.14 -6.14
N GLY A 72 13.83 -11.02 -5.20
CA GLY A 72 13.25 -11.08 -3.86
C GLY A 72 14.01 -12.03 -2.93
N GLU A 73 13.37 -12.38 -1.82
CA GLU A 73 13.85 -13.36 -0.86
C GLU A 73 12.83 -14.49 -0.69
N ASP A 74 13.31 -15.73 -0.65
CA ASP A 74 12.50 -16.90 -0.32
C ASP A 74 12.66 -17.18 1.18
N TRP A 75 11.54 -17.26 1.89
CA TRP A 75 11.49 -17.55 3.32
C TRP A 75 10.88 -18.93 3.55
N ASN A 76 11.59 -19.80 4.27
CA ASN A 76 11.14 -21.16 4.57
C ASN A 76 11.14 -21.40 6.07
N GLY A 77 10.15 -22.17 6.53
CA GLY A 77 10.12 -22.71 7.88
C GLY A 77 11.23 -23.74 8.14
N ASP A 78 11.59 -23.88 9.42
CA ASP A 78 12.69 -24.75 9.83
C ASP A 78 12.38 -26.25 9.81
N GLY A 79 11.10 -26.63 9.70
CA GLY A 79 10.65 -28.03 9.67
C GLY A 79 11.00 -28.80 8.38
N GLY A 80 11.35 -28.10 7.30
CA GLY A 80 11.67 -28.70 6.00
C GLY A 80 10.46 -29.20 5.20
N GLY A 81 10.65 -29.48 3.90
CA GLY A 81 9.54 -29.83 3.03
C GLY A 81 8.49 -28.71 2.97
N ASN A 82 7.21 -29.08 3.07
CA ASN A 82 6.06 -28.15 3.04
C ASN A 82 5.48 -27.92 4.46
N THR A 83 6.29 -28.02 5.51
CA THR A 83 5.78 -27.88 6.89
C THR A 83 5.26 -26.49 7.22
N ASP A 84 5.70 -25.48 6.48
CA ASP A 84 5.27 -24.08 6.54
C ASP A 84 4.12 -23.76 5.58
N ARG A 85 3.63 -24.74 4.82
CA ARG A 85 2.51 -24.53 3.90
C ARG A 85 1.24 -24.19 4.67
N GLY A 86 0.69 -23.01 4.39
CA GLY A 86 -0.52 -22.51 5.03
C GLY A 86 -0.27 -21.72 6.30
N ASP A 87 0.99 -21.51 6.68
CA ASP A 87 1.34 -20.60 7.77
C ASP A 87 0.94 -19.16 7.44
N PRO A 88 0.60 -18.35 8.46
CA PRO A 88 0.17 -16.98 8.25
C PRO A 88 1.31 -16.10 7.72
N ILE A 89 0.99 -15.34 6.68
CA ILE A 89 1.84 -14.27 6.14
C ILE A 89 1.31 -12.92 6.64
N TYR A 90 2.21 -12.07 7.10
CA TYR A 90 1.91 -10.76 7.67
C TYR A 90 2.39 -9.64 6.76
N ALA A 91 1.60 -8.57 6.67
CA ALA A 91 2.06 -7.32 6.08
C ALA A 91 3.31 -6.82 6.83
N ILE A 92 4.32 -6.33 6.10
CA ILE A 92 5.58 -5.90 6.71
C ILE A 92 5.43 -4.57 7.45
N GLY A 93 4.37 -3.81 7.16
CA GLY A 93 4.04 -2.53 7.79
C GLY A 93 2.68 -2.04 7.33
N HIS A 94 2.23 -0.88 7.84
CA HIS A 94 1.00 -0.24 7.40
C HIS A 94 1.05 0.07 5.89
N GLY A 95 -0.06 -0.18 5.20
CA GLY A 95 -0.13 0.02 3.76
C GLY A 95 -1.52 -0.22 3.20
N VAL A 96 -1.62 -0.12 1.88
CA VAL A 96 -2.82 -0.44 1.11
C VAL A 96 -2.51 -1.53 0.10
N VAL A 97 -3.39 -2.52 0.00
CA VAL A 97 -3.31 -3.56 -1.04
C VAL A 97 -3.59 -2.90 -2.39
N VAL A 98 -2.63 -3.00 -3.30
CA VAL A 98 -2.73 -2.46 -4.67
C VAL A 98 -2.85 -3.57 -5.73
N TYR A 99 -2.59 -4.82 -5.35
CA TYR A 99 -2.80 -6.00 -6.18
C TYR A 99 -3.11 -7.21 -5.28
N SER A 100 -4.06 -8.04 -5.69
CA SER A 100 -4.43 -9.28 -4.99
C SER A 100 -5.13 -10.22 -5.97
N ASP A 101 -4.36 -11.03 -6.69
CA ASP A 101 -4.89 -11.99 -7.67
C ASP A 101 -3.88 -13.13 -7.93
N ASP A 102 -4.32 -14.19 -8.60
CA ASP A 102 -3.46 -15.27 -9.07
C ASP A 102 -2.76 -14.87 -10.39
N PHE A 103 -1.48 -14.55 -10.26
CA PHE A 103 -0.61 -14.11 -11.36
C PHE A 103 -0.18 -15.27 -12.29
N LYS A 104 -0.48 -16.53 -11.92
CA LYS A 104 -0.11 -17.74 -12.70
C LYS A 104 1.41 -17.78 -12.93
N MET A 105 1.86 -18.23 -14.11
CA MET A 105 3.24 -18.13 -14.63
C MET A 105 4.39 -18.43 -13.64
N GLY A 106 4.16 -19.32 -12.68
CA GLY A 106 5.12 -19.68 -11.63
C GLY A 106 5.02 -18.87 -10.34
N TRP A 107 4.31 -17.74 -10.31
CA TRP A 107 4.09 -16.91 -9.12
C TRP A 107 2.90 -17.39 -8.26
N GLY A 108 1.82 -17.84 -8.88
CA GLY A 108 0.60 -18.21 -8.15
C GLY A 108 -0.12 -16.98 -7.58
N ASN A 109 -0.74 -17.12 -6.41
CA ASN A 109 -1.39 -16.01 -5.72
C ASN A 109 -0.34 -14.96 -5.31
N VAL A 110 -0.59 -13.71 -5.70
CA VAL A 110 0.27 -12.57 -5.40
C VAL A 110 -0.54 -11.47 -4.73
N VAL A 111 0.03 -10.93 -3.66
CA VAL A 111 -0.43 -9.69 -3.03
C VAL A 111 0.68 -8.65 -3.13
N ILE A 112 0.33 -7.41 -3.50
CA ILE A 112 1.25 -6.27 -3.44
C ILE A 112 0.64 -5.21 -2.53
N ILE A 113 1.42 -4.74 -1.57
CA ILE A 113 1.03 -3.68 -0.63
C ILE A 113 1.92 -2.47 -0.85
N ARG A 114 1.30 -1.31 -1.08
CA ARG A 114 1.99 -0.01 -1.11
C ARG A 114 2.06 0.58 0.29
N HIS A 115 3.27 0.97 0.68
CA HIS A 115 3.57 1.59 1.96
C HIS A 115 4.04 3.01 1.74
N ALA A 116 3.33 4.00 2.29
CA ALA A 116 3.88 5.32 2.52
C ALA A 116 4.75 5.26 3.78
N TYR A 117 5.96 5.80 3.75
CA TYR A 117 6.83 5.93 4.92
C TYR A 117 7.47 7.31 4.96
N ARG A 118 7.88 7.75 6.16
CA ARG A 118 8.50 9.06 6.36
C ARG A 118 10.02 8.94 6.37
N GLU A 119 10.67 9.62 5.43
CA GLU A 119 12.12 9.75 5.38
C GLU A 119 12.64 10.63 6.52
N LYS A 120 13.95 10.54 6.80
CA LYS A 120 14.60 11.34 7.87
C LYS A 120 14.45 12.84 7.68
N ASN A 121 14.33 13.30 6.43
CA ASN A 121 14.12 14.71 6.08
C ASN A 121 12.64 15.15 6.18
N GLY A 122 11.74 14.26 6.62
CA GLY A 122 10.31 14.52 6.75
C GLY A 122 9.48 14.27 5.48
N GLN A 123 10.09 14.00 4.33
CA GLN A 123 9.39 13.70 3.09
C GLN A 123 8.67 12.34 3.17
N ILE A 124 7.55 12.23 2.46
CA ILE A 124 6.87 10.95 2.28
C ILE A 124 7.45 10.27 1.04
N ALA A 125 7.93 9.06 1.22
CA ALA A 125 8.35 8.16 0.15
C ALA A 125 7.45 6.92 0.15
N TYR A 126 7.57 6.12 -0.91
CA TYR A 126 6.76 4.93 -1.10
C TYR A 126 7.64 3.73 -1.43
N ILE A 127 7.30 2.58 -0.86
CA ILE A 127 7.78 1.28 -1.31
C ILE A 127 6.59 0.34 -1.53
N ASP A 128 6.76 -0.64 -2.42
CA ASP A 128 5.82 -1.73 -2.59
C ASP A 128 6.46 -3.02 -2.06
N SER A 129 5.74 -3.74 -1.19
CA SER A 129 6.09 -5.12 -0.81
C SER A 129 5.28 -6.09 -1.66
N LEU A 130 5.91 -7.19 -2.07
CA LEU A 130 5.31 -8.24 -2.88
C LEU A 130 5.37 -9.57 -2.12
N TYR A 131 4.24 -10.24 -2.03
CA TYR A 131 4.07 -11.56 -1.44
C TYR A 131 3.62 -12.52 -2.54
N GLY A 132 4.49 -13.45 -2.92
CA GLY A 132 4.21 -14.44 -3.96
C GLY A 132 4.11 -15.85 -3.41
N HIS A 133 3.62 -16.77 -4.23
CA HIS A 133 3.48 -18.19 -3.90
C HIS A 133 2.56 -18.46 -2.69
N LEU A 134 1.57 -17.58 -2.45
CA LEU A 134 0.60 -17.73 -1.37
C LEU A 134 -0.37 -18.91 -1.59
#